data_AF-A0A1V5H7Q4-F1
#
_entry.id   AF-A0A1V5H7Q4-F1
#
_cell.length_a   1.000
_cell.length_b   1.000
_cell.length_c   1.000
_cell.angle_alpha   90.00
_cell.angle_beta   90.00
_cell.angle_gamma   90.00
#
_symmetry.space_group_name_H-M   'P 1'
#
loop_
_entity.id
_entity.type
_entity.pdbx_description
1 polymer ?
#
loop_
_entity_poly.entity_id
_entity_poly.type
_entity_poly.pdbx_seq_one_letter_code
_entity_poly.pdbx_strand_id
1 'polypeptide(L)'
;MKSSFELAMARFGGGELRRLTPEQKEQLAEVDRRIDAKIAQAKIRTEARLKTVKDEEAERLSRELSVELAGLNQSREREKERLRKSFEEKAE
;
A
#
# COMPACT_ATOMS: atom_id res chain seq x y z
N MET A 1 13.64 22.76 -27.21
CA MET A 1 12.65 21.73 -26.84
C MET A 1 12.90 21.37 -25.38
N LYS A 2 11.92 21.53 -24.49
CA LYS A 2 12.04 21.09 -23.10
C LYS A 2 11.84 19.58 -23.05
N SER A 3 12.63 18.89 -22.23
CA SER A 3 12.55 17.42 -22.10
C SER A 3 11.19 17.02 -21.52
N SER A 4 10.65 15.87 -21.92
CA SER A 4 9.41 15.31 -21.35
C SER A 4 9.48 15.18 -19.81
N PHE A 5 10.69 14.98 -19.28
CA PHE A 5 10.97 14.99 -17.84
C PHE A 5 10.74 16.36 -17.20
N GLU A 6 11.22 17.44 -17.82
CA GLU A 6 11.00 18.82 -17.34
C GLU A 6 9.54 19.23 -17.42
N LEU A 7 8.82 18.76 -18.45
CA LEU A 7 7.39 19.02 -18.59
C LEU A 7 6.57 18.31 -17.51
N ALA A 8 6.95 17.07 -17.14
CA ALA A 8 6.34 16.34 -16.04
C ALA A 8 6.62 17.03 -14.69
N MET A 9 7.86 17.45 -14.43
CA MET A 9 8.25 18.16 -13.20
C MET A 9 7.54 19.52 -13.07
N ALA A 10 7.35 20.23 -14.17
CA ALA A 10 6.57 21.48 -14.18
C ALA A 10 5.08 21.23 -13.91
N ARG A 11 4.53 20.10 -14.36
CA ARG A 11 3.12 19.73 -14.14
C ARG A 11 2.86 19.20 -12.73
N PHE A 12 3.87 18.61 -12.08
CA PHE A 12 3.86 18.15 -10.69
C PHE A 12 4.38 19.21 -9.69
N GLY A 13 4.49 20.47 -10.12
CA GLY A 13 4.59 21.60 -9.20
C GLY A 13 6.01 22.01 -8.79
N GLY A 14 7.04 21.73 -9.59
CA GLY A 14 8.33 22.47 -9.55
C GLY A 14 9.08 22.59 -8.22
N GLY A 15 8.63 21.91 -7.16
CA GLY A 15 9.26 21.92 -5.85
C GLY A 15 10.48 21.01 -5.84
N GLU A 16 11.45 21.31 -4.97
CA GLU A 16 12.53 20.39 -4.66
C GLU A 16 11.95 18.99 -4.44
N LEU A 17 12.48 17.99 -5.15
CA LEU A 17 12.19 16.59 -4.85
C LEU A 17 12.64 16.33 -3.41
N ARG A 18 11.72 16.49 -2.47
CA ARG A 18 12.02 16.36 -1.05
C ARG A 18 12.44 14.91 -0.83
N ARG A 19 13.75 14.73 -0.65
CA ARG A 19 14.32 13.40 -0.44
C ARG A 19 13.92 12.97 0.96
N LEU A 20 13.14 11.91 1.04
CA LEU A 20 12.80 11.29 2.33
C LEU A 20 14.08 10.88 3.06
N THR A 21 14.14 11.18 4.36
CA THR A 21 15.24 10.73 5.21
C THR A 21 15.22 9.19 5.35
N PRO A 22 16.33 8.55 5.75
CA PRO A 22 16.33 7.11 6.05
C PRO A 22 15.22 6.71 7.03
N GLU A 23 14.97 7.53 8.06
CA GLU A 23 13.96 7.27 9.09
C GLU A 23 12.54 7.37 8.53
N GLN A 24 12.26 8.35 7.67
CA GLN A 24 10.96 8.47 6.98
C GLN A 24 10.70 7.30 6.04
N LYS A 25 11.74 6.83 5.33
CA LYS A 25 11.66 5.63 4.49
C LYS A 25 11.39 4.38 5.34
N GLU A 26 12.05 4.25 6.48
CA GLU A 26 11.84 3.12 7.40
C GLU A 26 10.41 3.11 7.96
N GLN A 27 9.84 4.27 8.29
CA GLN A 27 8.44 4.37 8.73
C GLN A 27 7.47 3.91 7.65
N LEU A 28 7.71 4.27 6.39
CA LEU A 28 6.90 3.79 5.27
C LEU A 28 7.07 2.28 5.03
N ALA A 29 8.30 1.78 5.15
CA ALA A 29 8.59 0.35 5.00
C ALA A 29 7.95 -0.48 6.12
N GLU A 30 7.86 0.05 7.33
CA GLU A 30 7.19 -0.61 8.44
C GLU A 30 5.69 -0.80 8.18
N VAL A 31 5.04 0.20 7.56
CA VAL A 31 3.64 0.06 7.10
C VAL A 31 3.52 -1.07 6.08
N ASP A 32 4.43 -1.13 5.10
CA ASP A 32 4.44 -2.18 4.09
C ASP A 32 4.60 -3.57 4.74
N ARG A 33 5.61 -3.76 5.60
CA ARG A 33 5.86 -5.01 6.34
C ARG A 33 4.63 -5.47 7.12
N ARG A 34 4.00 -4.56 7.85
CA ARG A 34 2.83 -4.87 8.68
C ARG A 34 1.62 -5.28 7.84
N ILE A 35 1.38 -4.60 6.72
CA ILE A 35 0.26 -4.95 5.83
C ILE A 35 0.57 -6.25 5.06
N ASP A 36 1.82 -6.47 4.63
CA ASP A 36 2.24 -7.72 3.99
C ASP A 36 2.04 -8.92 4.92
N ALA A 37 2.37 -8.80 6.20
CA ALA A 37 2.11 -9.84 7.19
C ALA A 37 0.61 -10.18 7.29
N LYS A 38 -0.27 -9.17 7.29
CA LYS A 38 -1.72 -9.37 7.29
C LYS A 38 -2.22 -10.04 6.02
N ILE A 39 -1.69 -9.64 4.86
CA ILE A 39 -2.02 -10.25 3.56
C ILE A 39 -1.60 -11.72 3.56
N ALA A 40 -0.38 -12.03 4.03
CA ALA A 40 0.10 -13.41 4.12
C ALA A 40 -0.79 -14.25 5.04
N GLN A 41 -1.15 -13.72 6.22
CA GLN A 41 -2.06 -14.38 7.15
C GLN A 41 -3.43 -14.65 6.51
N ALA A 42 -4.03 -13.67 5.83
CA ALA A 42 -5.31 -13.83 5.16
C ALA A 42 -5.27 -14.92 4.08
N LYS A 43 -4.21 -14.93 3.27
CA LYS A 43 -3.99 -15.97 2.25
C LYS A 43 -3.86 -17.36 2.86
N ILE A 44 -2.98 -17.53 3.84
CA ILE A 44 -2.76 -18.82 4.52
C ILE A 44 -4.06 -19.34 5.14
N ARG A 45 -4.81 -18.46 5.82
CA ARG A 45 -6.11 -18.81 6.43
C ARG A 45 -7.11 -19.28 5.37
N THR A 46 -7.25 -18.54 4.28
CA THR A 46 -8.20 -18.89 3.21
C THR A 46 -7.78 -20.16 2.49
N GLU A 47 -6.50 -20.32 2.17
CA GLU A 47 -5.96 -21.56 1.58
C GLU A 47 -6.21 -22.79 2.45
N ALA A 48 -6.05 -22.66 3.77
CA ALA A 48 -6.36 -23.74 4.69
C ALA A 48 -7.85 -24.12 4.64
N ARG A 49 -8.74 -23.13 4.56
CA ARG A 49 -10.19 -23.35 4.49
C ARG A 49 -10.64 -23.89 3.13
N LEU A 50 -10.01 -23.48 2.03
CA LEU A 50 -10.31 -23.96 0.68
C LEU A 50 -10.10 -25.48 0.53
N LYS A 51 -9.24 -26.09 1.34
CA LYS A 51 -9.01 -27.54 1.34
C LYS A 51 -10.18 -28.35 1.89
N THR A 52 -11.10 -27.74 2.63
CA THR A 52 -12.14 -28.45 3.38
C THR A 52 -13.57 -28.14 2.91
N VAL A 53 -13.73 -27.21 1.98
CA VAL A 53 -15.04 -26.69 1.53
C VAL A 53 -15.42 -27.25 0.16
N LYS A 54 -16.72 -27.19 -0.17
CA LYS A 54 -17.26 -27.55 -1.48
C LYS A 54 -17.17 -26.37 -2.45
N ASP A 55 -17.32 -26.63 -3.75
CA ASP A 55 -17.07 -25.66 -4.83
C ASP A 55 -17.81 -24.32 -4.68
N GLU A 56 -19.10 -24.32 -4.32
CA GLU A 56 -19.87 -23.08 -4.12
C GLU A 56 -19.33 -22.21 -2.96
N GLU A 57 -18.87 -22.84 -1.88
CA GLU A 57 -18.27 -22.14 -0.74
C GLU A 57 -16.83 -21.72 -1.06
N ALA A 58 -16.11 -22.47 -1.90
CA ALA A 58 -14.79 -22.11 -2.38
C ALA A 58 -14.80 -20.80 -3.19
N GLU A 59 -15.77 -20.63 -4.09
CA GLU A 59 -15.94 -19.39 -4.83
C GLU A 59 -16.24 -18.20 -3.90
N ARG A 60 -17.11 -18.40 -2.90
CA ARG A 60 -17.43 -17.36 -1.94
C ARG A 60 -16.18 -16.92 -1.15
N LEU A 61 -15.40 -17.88 -0.67
CA LEU A 61 -14.16 -17.62 0.06
C LEU A 61 -13.11 -16.88 -0.78
N SER A 62 -13.00 -17.21 -2.07
CA SER A 62 -12.14 -16.50 -3.00
C SER A 62 -12.55 -15.03 -3.19
N ARG A 63 -13.87 -14.78 -3.31
CA ARG A 63 -14.42 -13.41 -3.37
C ARG A 63 -14.18 -12.62 -2.09
N GLU A 64 -14.42 -13.24 -0.93
CA GLU A 64 -14.16 -12.65 0.38
C GLU A 64 -12.69 -12.26 0.54
N LEU A 65 -11.76 -13.17 0.20
CA LEU A 65 -10.33 -12.88 0.23
C LEU A 65 -9.97 -11.71 -0.70
N SER A 66 -10.55 -11.66 -1.90
CA SER A 66 -10.30 -10.56 -2.85
C SER A 66 -10.72 -9.19 -2.28
N VAL A 67 -11.87 -9.12 -1.62
CA VAL A 67 -12.35 -7.91 -0.96
C VAL A 67 -11.43 -7.52 0.21
N GLU A 68 -11.03 -8.49 1.02
CA GLU A 68 -10.12 -8.26 2.15
C GLU A 68 -8.75 -7.73 1.68
N LEU A 69 -8.17 -8.33 0.64
CA LEU A 69 -6.90 -7.89 0.05
C LEU A 69 -7.00 -6.46 -0.50
N ALA A 70 -8.10 -6.12 -1.17
CA ALA A 70 -8.34 -4.75 -1.64
C ALA A 70 -8.41 -3.76 -0.47
N GLY A 71 -9.10 -4.13 0.61
CA GLY A 71 -9.19 -3.30 1.83
C GLY A 71 -7.83 -3.11 2.53
N LEU A 72 -7.00 -4.16 2.58
CA LEU A 72 -5.65 -4.10 3.14
C LEU A 72 -4.73 -3.18 2.32
N ASN A 73 -4.77 -3.28 0.99
CA ASN A 73 -4.02 -2.40 0.09
C ASN A 73 -4.48 -0.94 0.19
N GLN A 74 -5.79 -0.70 0.26
CA GLN A 74 -6.31 0.65 0.46
C GLN A 74 -5.87 1.22 1.82
N SER A 75 -5.77 0.37 2.84
CA SER A 75 -5.30 0.78 4.16
C SER A 75 -3.81 1.12 4.17
N ARG A 76 -2.99 0.34 3.46
CA ARG A 76 -1.56 0.65 3.21
C ARG A 76 -1.40 2.04 2.61
N GLU A 77 -2.10 2.31 1.51
CA GLU A 77 -1.97 3.60 0.82
C GLU A 77 -2.43 4.76 1.69
N ARG A 78 -3.58 4.64 2.37
CA ARG A 78 -4.08 5.68 3.30
C ARG A 78 -3.09 5.98 4.42
N GLU A 79 -2.46 4.96 4.99
CA GLU A 79 -1.53 5.15 6.10
C GLU A 79 -0.22 5.78 5.63
N LYS A 80 0.33 5.31 4.51
CA LYS A 80 1.53 5.91 3.91
C LYS A 80 1.28 7.36 3.51
N GLU A 81 0.09 7.67 2.99
CA GLU A 81 -0.31 9.04 2.67
C GLU A 81 -0.37 9.95 3.91
N ARG A 82 -0.94 9.46 5.02
CA ARG A 82 -0.92 10.21 6.28
C ARG A 82 0.49 10.46 6.79
N LEU A 83 1.37 9.46 6.69
CA LEU A 83 2.78 9.62 7.06
C LEU A 83 3.45 10.68 6.18
N ARG A 84 3.29 10.62 4.86
CA ARG A 84 3.83 11.62 3.93
C ARG A 84 3.36 13.04 4.28
N LYS A 85 2.07 13.24 4.54
CA LYS A 85 1.54 14.55 4.99
C LYS A 85 2.18 15.00 6.30
N SER A 86 2.32 14.10 7.27
CA SER A 86 2.99 14.43 8.54
C SER A 86 4.49 14.78 8.38
N PHE A 87 5.14 14.27 7.33
CA PHE A 87 6.52 14.61 7.01
C PHE A 87 6.62 16.01 6.38
N GLU A 88 5.60 16.42 5.65
CA GLU A 88 5.49 17.76 5.08
C GLU A 88 5.28 18.81 6.18
N GLU A 89 4.32 18.57 7.08
CA GLU A 89 4.00 19.45 8.22
C GLU A 89 5.17 19.65 9.19
N LYS A 90 6.01 18.64 9.40
CA LYS A 90 7.15 18.72 10.33
C LYS A 90 8.37 19.45 9.80
N ALA A 91 8.34 19.80 8.52
CA ALA A 91 9.49 20.39 7.86
C ALA A 91 9.18 21.78 7.28
N GLU A 92 8.01 22.33 7.61
CA GLU A 92 7.76 23.77 7.75
C GLU A 92 8.18 24.24 9.15
#